data_AF-A0A2E0VUX5-F1
#
_entry.id   AF-A0A2E0VUX5-F1
#
_cell.length_a   1.000
_cell.length_b   1.000
_cell.length_c   1.000
_cell.angle_alpha   90.00
_cell.angle_beta   90.00
_cell.angle_gamma   90.00
#
_symmetry.space_group_name_H-M   'P 1'
#
loop_
_entity.id
_entity.type
_entity.pdbx_description
1 polymer ?
#
loop_
_entity_poly.entity_id
_entity_poly.type
_entity_poly.pdbx_seq_one_letter_code
_entity_poly.pdbx_strand_id
1 'polypeptide(L)'
;MSFIPKQHSDALKAGGSRNDYLSPSKVKADGQVRFAILANEPLCYFEVWGEDETGKGKPFRFAEEATADDIEQEMGANYTRRCKDDGTEEPQKFALAMPIYNFDVKRIQVLSMTQKGLQKELDEISQVEEYGDMTEWDFIMTKAATVSPDMYGLRPVPRKKDSQAAIDAAWNEAVTNGFDITRLLTGGHPFKAD
;
A
#
# COMPACT_ATOMS: atom_id res chain seq x y z
N MET A 1 -1.13 24.12 16.57
CA MET A 1 -2.23 24.84 15.88
C MET A 1 -1.82 25.03 14.43
N SER A 2 -2.71 24.78 13.46
CA SER A 2 -2.42 25.03 12.04
C SER A 2 -2.32 26.53 11.81
N PHE A 3 -1.27 26.98 11.09
CA PHE A 3 -1.11 28.37 10.65
C PHE A 3 -2.26 28.81 9.74
N ILE A 4 -2.88 27.87 9.03
CA ILE A 4 -4.02 28.12 8.15
C ILE A 4 -5.32 27.98 8.96
N PRO A 5 -6.23 28.98 8.89
CA PRO A 5 -7.53 28.94 9.55
C PRO A 5 -8.29 27.65 9.22
N LYS A 6 -8.98 27.05 10.21
CA LYS A 6 -9.76 25.81 10.03
C LYS A 6 -10.72 25.88 8.82
N GLN A 7 -11.25 27.05 8.56
CA GLN A 7 -12.16 27.40 7.46
C GLN A 7 -11.58 27.10 6.07
N HIS A 8 -10.25 27.19 5.92
CA HIS A 8 -9.52 26.93 4.67
C HIS A 8 -8.69 25.64 4.73
N SER A 9 -8.71 24.92 5.87
CA SER A 9 -7.91 23.71 6.06
C SER A 9 -8.41 22.51 5.25
N ASP A 10 -9.68 22.50 4.85
CA ASP A 10 -10.25 21.43 4.03
C ASP A 10 -9.79 21.51 2.56
N ALA A 11 -9.28 22.66 2.10
CA ALA A 11 -8.62 22.77 0.80
C ALA A 11 -7.26 22.02 0.76
N LEU A 12 -6.70 21.68 1.93
CA LEU A 12 -5.41 20.99 2.09
C LEU A 12 -5.56 19.50 2.41
N LYS A 13 -6.77 19.04 2.77
CA LYS A 13 -7.02 17.62 3.06
C LYS A 13 -7.30 16.89 1.75
N ALA A 14 -6.24 16.32 1.19
CA ALA A 14 -6.31 15.56 -0.05
C ALA A 14 -6.58 14.07 0.22
N GLY A 15 -7.81 13.63 -0.08
CA GLY A 15 -8.04 12.35 -0.77
C GLY A 15 -7.89 11.06 0.04
N GLY A 16 -8.79 10.83 1.00
CA GLY A 16 -9.08 9.48 1.47
C GLY A 16 -10.08 8.78 0.55
N SER A 17 -9.62 7.90 -0.35
CA SER A 17 -10.54 7.00 -1.05
C SER A 17 -11.13 6.02 -0.02
N ARG A 18 -12.45 5.78 -0.08
CA ARG A 18 -13.20 4.86 0.82
C ARG A 18 -12.83 3.38 0.63
N ASN A 19 -11.76 3.11 -0.11
CA ASN A 19 -11.30 1.79 -0.53
C ASN A 19 -10.54 1.08 0.60
N ASP A 20 -10.58 -0.25 0.64
CA ASP A 20 -9.88 -1.04 1.68
C ASP A 20 -8.36 -1.01 1.54
N TYR A 21 -7.89 -0.48 0.41
CA TYR A 21 -6.48 -0.40 0.06
C TYR A 21 -6.02 1.05 -0.07
N LEU A 22 -4.87 1.34 0.53
CA LEU A 22 -4.09 2.54 0.24
C LEU A 22 -3.01 2.17 -0.79
N SER A 23 -3.14 2.67 -2.01
CA SER A 23 -2.12 2.51 -3.05
C SER A 23 -1.43 3.85 -3.29
N PRO A 24 -0.08 3.96 -3.25
CA PRO A 24 0.62 5.22 -3.47
C PRO A 24 0.23 5.91 -4.78
N SER A 25 0.04 5.16 -5.86
CA SER A 25 -0.40 5.70 -7.17
C SER A 25 -1.74 6.43 -7.11
N LYS A 26 -2.64 6.02 -6.20
CA LYS A 26 -3.99 6.60 -6.02
C LYS A 26 -4.00 7.80 -5.06
N VAL A 27 -2.87 8.12 -4.43
CA VAL A 27 -2.72 9.37 -3.68
C VAL A 27 -2.82 10.52 -4.67
N LYS A 28 -3.55 11.57 -4.28
CA LYS A 28 -3.72 12.78 -5.10
C LYS A 28 -2.35 13.38 -5.44
N ALA A 29 -2.22 13.95 -6.63
CA ALA A 29 -1.09 14.78 -7.00
C ALA A 29 -0.88 15.89 -5.95
N ASP A 30 0.37 16.01 -5.46
CA ASP A 30 0.81 16.92 -4.39
C ASP A 30 0.07 16.72 -3.06
N GLY A 31 -0.51 15.53 -2.88
CA GLY A 31 -1.16 15.10 -1.66
C GLY A 31 -0.18 14.52 -0.65
N GLN A 32 -0.65 14.47 0.60
CA GLN A 32 0.01 13.75 1.68
C GLN A 32 -1.03 12.88 2.39
N VAL A 33 -0.61 11.69 2.82
CA VAL A 33 -1.41 10.78 3.64
C VAL A 33 -0.60 10.43 4.88
N ARG A 34 -1.21 10.57 6.05
CA ARG A 34 -0.61 10.10 7.31
C ARG A 34 -1.20 8.74 7.66
N PHE A 35 -0.36 7.78 7.98
CA PHE A 35 -0.77 6.45 8.43
C PHE A 35 0.14 5.92 9.54
N ALA A 36 -0.34 4.95 10.31
CA ALA A 36 0.44 4.19 11.28
C ALA A 36 0.57 2.74 10.79
N ILE A 37 1.76 2.16 10.88
CA ILE A 37 1.99 0.74 10.57
C ILE A 37 1.51 -0.10 11.77
N LEU A 38 0.82 -1.20 11.49
CA LEU A 38 0.23 -2.08 12.52
C LEU A 38 0.91 -3.45 12.63
N ALA A 39 1.80 -3.78 11.69
CA ALA A 39 2.56 -5.02 11.70
C ALA A 39 4.05 -4.72 11.49
N ASN A 40 4.90 -5.37 12.26
CA ASN A 40 6.35 -5.25 12.13
C ASN A 40 6.87 -5.89 10.84
N GLU A 41 6.21 -6.96 10.38
CA GLU A 41 6.60 -7.68 9.17
C GLU A 41 5.62 -7.36 8.04
N PRO A 42 6.10 -6.83 6.90
CA PRO A 42 5.29 -6.69 5.71
C PRO A 42 5.06 -8.06 5.05
N LEU A 43 3.91 -8.21 4.40
CA LEU A 43 3.70 -9.29 3.45
C LEU A 43 4.40 -8.93 2.13
N CYS A 44 5.51 -9.63 1.88
CA CYS A 44 6.26 -9.54 0.63
C CYS A 44 5.66 -10.51 -0.40
N TYR A 45 5.47 -10.02 -1.63
CA TYR A 45 5.04 -10.86 -2.76
C TYR A 45 5.48 -10.26 -4.08
N PHE A 46 5.47 -11.07 -5.13
CA PHE A 46 5.66 -10.66 -6.50
C PHE A 46 4.31 -10.53 -7.18
N GLU A 47 4.10 -9.45 -7.90
CA GLU A 47 2.89 -9.20 -8.67
C GLU A 47 3.21 -9.14 -10.17
N VAL A 48 2.42 -9.88 -10.95
CA VAL A 48 2.44 -9.86 -12.41
C VAL A 48 1.06 -9.50 -12.91
N TRP A 49 0.97 -8.59 -13.88
CA TRP A 49 -0.31 -8.23 -14.48
C TRP A 49 -0.55 -9.09 -15.72
N GLY A 50 -1.69 -9.76 -15.75
CA GLY A 50 -2.22 -10.43 -16.94
C GLY A 50 -3.39 -9.65 -17.51
N GLU A 51 -3.53 -9.61 -18.83
CA GLU A 51 -4.69 -9.06 -19.54
C GLU A 51 -5.48 -10.21 -20.18
N ASP A 52 -6.80 -10.19 -20.01
CA ASP A 52 -7.69 -11.11 -20.72
C ASP A 52 -7.88 -10.71 -22.19
N GLU A 53 -8.53 -11.56 -22.98
CA GLU A 53 -8.86 -11.28 -24.40
C GLU A 53 -9.70 -10.01 -24.59
N THR A 54 -10.32 -9.50 -23.52
CA THR A 54 -11.12 -8.26 -23.53
C THR A 54 -10.32 -7.02 -23.13
N GLY A 55 -9.03 -7.18 -22.80
CA GLY A 55 -8.14 -6.12 -22.33
C GLY A 55 -8.31 -5.75 -20.86
N LYS A 56 -9.01 -6.56 -20.05
CA LYS A 56 -9.10 -6.34 -18.60
C LYS A 56 -7.89 -6.92 -17.90
N GLY A 57 -7.12 -6.04 -17.26
CA GLY A 57 -5.98 -6.41 -16.43
C GLY A 57 -6.40 -7.02 -15.08
N LYS A 58 -5.81 -8.17 -14.73
CA LYS A 58 -5.88 -8.78 -13.41
C LYS A 58 -4.47 -8.95 -12.84
N PRO A 59 -4.23 -8.54 -11.57
CA PRO A 59 -2.98 -8.85 -10.89
C PRO A 59 -2.97 -10.31 -10.41
N PHE A 60 -1.90 -11.02 -10.73
CA PHE A 60 -1.53 -12.33 -10.21
C PHE A 60 -0.40 -12.14 -9.20
N ARG A 61 -0.47 -12.82 -8.06
CA ARG A 61 0.45 -12.62 -6.95
C ARG A 61 1.10 -13.95 -6.56
N PHE A 62 2.38 -13.87 -6.23
CA PHE A 62 3.23 -15.02 -5.93
C PHE A 62 4.03 -14.73 -4.65
N ALA A 63 4.18 -15.72 -3.77
CA ALA A 63 4.94 -15.55 -2.53
C ALA A 63 6.45 -15.38 -2.80
N GLU A 64 6.96 -16.03 -3.84
CA GLU A 64 8.35 -16.01 -4.27
C GLU A 64 8.47 -15.57 -5.73
N GLU A 65 9.69 -15.35 -6.20
CA GLU A 65 10.00 -15.06 -7.60
C GLU A 65 9.57 -16.26 -8.45
N ALA A 66 8.42 -16.14 -9.10
CA ALA A 66 7.85 -17.18 -9.92
C ALA A 66 8.60 -17.28 -11.25
N THR A 67 8.80 -18.50 -11.74
CA THR A 67 9.38 -18.71 -13.07
C THR A 67 8.36 -18.34 -14.16
N ALA A 68 8.82 -18.16 -15.40
CA ALA A 68 7.91 -17.89 -16.52
C ALA A 68 6.85 -19.00 -16.66
N ASP A 69 7.25 -20.26 -16.49
CA ASP A 69 6.36 -21.41 -16.57
C ASP A 69 5.30 -21.40 -15.45
N ASP A 70 5.68 -21.04 -14.22
CA ASP A 70 4.74 -20.93 -13.09
C ASP A 70 3.72 -19.82 -13.32
N ILE A 71 4.17 -18.69 -13.89
CA ILE A 71 3.31 -17.54 -14.22
C ILE A 71 2.31 -17.93 -15.30
N GLU A 72 2.75 -18.59 -16.37
CA GLU A 72 1.88 -19.09 -17.44
C GLU A 72 0.86 -20.11 -16.91
N GLN A 73 1.29 -21.01 -16.01
CA GLN A 73 0.42 -22.00 -15.40
C GLN A 73 -0.69 -21.35 -14.55
N GLU A 74 -0.35 -20.36 -13.71
CA GLU A 74 -1.33 -19.65 -12.87
C GLU A 74 -2.23 -18.70 -13.68
N MET A 75 -1.72 -18.09 -14.74
CA MET A 75 -2.53 -17.27 -15.66
C MET A 75 -3.51 -18.12 -16.48
N GLY A 76 -3.09 -19.33 -16.85
CA GLY A 76 -3.87 -20.26 -17.66
C GLY A 76 -4.18 -19.72 -19.06
N ALA A 77 -5.10 -20.37 -19.77
CA ALA A 77 -5.44 -20.00 -21.15
C ALA A 77 -6.22 -18.68 -21.28
N ASN A 78 -6.69 -18.10 -20.17
CA ASN A 78 -7.61 -16.96 -20.17
C ASN A 78 -6.91 -15.60 -20.04
N TYR A 79 -5.64 -15.59 -19.63
CA TYR A 79 -4.89 -14.37 -19.38
C TYR A 79 -3.52 -14.46 -20.05
N THR A 80 -3.14 -13.39 -20.74
CA THR A 80 -1.80 -13.20 -21.29
C THR A 80 -1.04 -12.20 -20.46
N ARG A 81 0.27 -12.37 -20.31
CA ARG A 81 1.08 -11.42 -19.56
C ARG A 81 1.05 -10.05 -20.23
N ARG A 82 0.87 -9.00 -19.43
CA ARG A 82 0.88 -7.63 -19.94
C ARG A 82 2.24 -7.31 -20.54
N CYS A 83 2.24 -6.83 -21.78
CA CYS A 83 3.43 -6.33 -22.45
C CYS A 83 3.51 -4.81 -22.34
N LYS A 84 4.75 -4.30 -22.32
CA LYS A 84 5.02 -2.87 -22.50
C LYS A 84 4.78 -2.46 -23.95
N ASP A 85 4.79 -1.15 -24.20
CA ASP A 85 4.65 -0.56 -25.53
C ASP A 85 5.72 -1.04 -26.54
N ASP A 86 6.85 -1.57 -26.05
CA ASP A 86 7.94 -2.13 -26.87
C ASP A 86 7.75 -3.63 -27.21
N GLY A 87 6.65 -4.25 -26.78
CA GLY A 87 6.35 -5.66 -26.98
C GLY A 87 7.07 -6.61 -26.02
N THR A 88 7.86 -6.09 -25.06
CA THR A 88 8.47 -6.91 -24.01
C THR A 88 7.49 -7.16 -22.88
N GLU A 89 7.50 -8.37 -22.35
CA GLU A 89 6.70 -8.73 -21.17
C GLU A 89 7.07 -7.86 -19.97
N GLU A 90 6.05 -7.37 -19.24
CA GLU A 90 6.32 -6.64 -18.01
C GLU A 90 6.98 -7.56 -16.97
N PRO A 91 8.16 -7.21 -16.43
CA PRO A 91 8.82 -8.01 -15.42
C PRO A 91 7.96 -8.09 -14.16
N GLN A 92 8.12 -9.17 -13.40
CA GLN A 92 7.48 -9.29 -12.10
C GLN A 92 7.88 -8.12 -11.19
N LYS A 93 6.89 -7.54 -10.52
CA LYS A 93 7.11 -6.41 -9.62
C LYS A 93 7.08 -6.90 -8.19
N PHE A 94 8.16 -6.67 -7.47
CA PHE A 94 8.17 -6.86 -6.03
C PHE A 94 7.21 -5.85 -5.38
N ALA A 95 6.32 -6.36 -4.54
CA ALA A 95 5.30 -5.61 -3.85
C ALA A 95 5.34 -5.91 -2.35
N LEU A 96 5.10 -4.88 -1.56
CA LEU A 96 4.93 -4.99 -0.11
C LEU A 96 3.49 -4.65 0.22
N ALA A 97 2.83 -5.47 1.03
CA ALA A 97 1.56 -5.14 1.68
C ALA A 97 1.70 -5.15 3.20
N MET A 98 1.06 -4.19 3.85
CA MET A 98 1.01 -4.13 5.32
C MET A 98 -0.31 -3.53 5.80
N PRO A 99 -0.85 -4.00 6.94
CA PRO A 99 -1.97 -3.33 7.58
C PRO A 99 -1.53 -1.99 8.14
N ILE A 100 -2.28 -0.95 7.82
CA ILE A 100 -2.05 0.40 8.30
C ILE A 100 -3.33 1.01 8.85
N TYR A 101 -3.19 1.91 9.81
CA TYR A 101 -4.28 2.81 10.19
C TYR A 101 -4.15 4.13 9.45
N ASN A 102 -5.13 4.46 8.60
CA ASN A 102 -5.15 5.73 7.87
C ASN A 102 -5.81 6.81 8.74
N PHE A 103 -5.08 7.90 9.02
CA PHE A 103 -5.59 8.98 9.88
C PHE A 103 -6.64 9.88 9.21
N ASP A 104 -6.64 9.95 7.88
CA ASP A 104 -7.60 10.74 7.12
C ASP A 104 -8.95 10.03 7.05
N VAL A 105 -8.94 8.71 6.85
CA VAL A 105 -10.15 7.87 6.78
C VAL A 105 -10.57 7.34 8.16
N LYS A 106 -9.65 7.36 9.15
CA LYS A 106 -9.83 6.85 10.52
C LYS A 106 -10.23 5.37 10.57
N ARG A 107 -9.59 4.56 9.74
CA ARG A 107 -9.83 3.12 9.68
C ARG A 107 -8.59 2.37 9.23
N ILE A 108 -8.66 1.05 9.32
CA ILE A 108 -7.60 0.19 8.79
C ILE A 108 -7.75 0.05 7.29
N GLN A 109 -6.61 0.16 6.62
CA GLN A 109 -6.46 -0.11 5.21
C GLN A 109 -5.23 -1.01 5.03
N VAL A 110 -5.16 -1.69 3.91
CA VAL A 110 -3.92 -2.36 3.50
C VAL A 110 -3.14 -1.40 2.62
N LEU A 111 -1.95 -1.00 3.06
CA LEU A 111 -0.99 -0.29 2.22
C LEU A 111 -0.34 -1.30 1.30
N SER A 112 -0.55 -1.17 -0.01
CA SER A 112 0.12 -1.98 -1.03
C SER A 112 1.00 -1.06 -1.88
N MET A 113 2.31 -1.30 -1.89
CA MET A 113 3.29 -0.49 -2.61
C MET A 113 4.18 -1.35 -3.52
N THR A 114 4.35 -0.88 -4.75
CA THR A 114 5.20 -1.51 -5.78
C THR A 114 6.35 -0.60 -6.22
N GLN A 115 6.35 0.65 -5.74
CA GLN A 115 7.31 1.67 -6.13
C GLN A 115 8.64 1.43 -5.41
N LYS A 116 9.69 1.08 -6.16
CA LYS A 116 11.02 0.79 -5.62
C LYS A 116 11.60 1.92 -4.76
N GLY A 117 11.29 3.19 -5.08
CA GLY A 117 11.72 4.34 -4.28
C GLY A 117 11.17 4.31 -2.86
N LEU A 118 9.84 4.13 -2.71
CA LEU A 118 9.20 4.02 -1.39
C LEU A 118 9.67 2.79 -0.61
N GLN A 119 9.88 1.66 -1.29
CA GLN A 119 10.39 0.45 -0.65
C GLN A 119 11.79 0.66 -0.07
N LYS A 120 12.68 1.34 -0.81
CA LYS A 120 14.02 1.70 -0.34
C LYS A 120 13.98 2.66 0.84
N GLU A 121 13.17 3.73 0.75
CA GLU A 121 13.04 4.68 1.85
C GLU A 121 12.51 4.01 3.12
N LEU A 122 11.52 3.11 3.00
CA LEU A 122 11.01 2.35 4.14
C LEU A 122 12.08 1.43 4.74
N ASP A 123 12.84 0.72 3.90
CA ASP A 123 13.94 -0.14 4.34
C ASP A 123 15.03 0.66 5.07
N GLU A 124 15.44 1.79 4.50
CA GLU A 124 16.40 2.72 5.13
C GLU A 124 15.90 3.22 6.48
N ILE A 125 14.62 3.61 6.61
CA ILE A 125 14.03 4.03 7.88
C ILE A 125 14.05 2.88 8.89
N SER A 126 13.77 1.65 8.46
CA SER A 126 13.72 0.48 9.35
C SER A 126 15.09 0.10 9.92
N GLN A 127 16.17 0.47 9.24
CA GLN A 127 17.56 0.20 9.67
C GLN A 127 18.11 1.24 10.67
N VAL A 128 17.40 2.36 10.90
CA VAL A 128 17.81 3.38 11.85
C VAL A 128 17.40 2.96 13.27
N GLU A 129 18.38 2.89 14.18
CA GLU A 129 18.19 2.44 15.57
C GLU A 129 17.10 3.23 16.32
N GLU A 130 16.97 4.53 16.03
CA GLU A 130 15.95 5.42 16.61
C GLU A 130 14.50 5.02 16.24
N TYR A 131 14.32 4.30 15.12
CA TYR A 131 13.03 3.83 14.60
C TYR A 131 12.85 2.31 14.80
N GLY A 132 13.58 1.71 15.75
CA GLY A 132 13.64 0.26 15.98
C GLY A 132 12.29 -0.45 16.08
N ASP A 133 11.24 0.18 16.60
CA ASP A 133 9.85 -0.29 16.47
C ASP A 133 9.06 0.61 15.51
N MET A 134 8.89 0.17 14.27
CA MET A 134 8.14 0.93 13.25
C MET A 134 6.65 1.10 13.61
N THR A 135 6.09 0.27 14.49
CA THR A 135 4.68 0.37 14.90
C THR A 135 4.43 1.47 15.94
N GLU A 136 5.48 2.06 16.50
CA GLU A 136 5.39 3.22 17.39
C GLU A 136 5.35 4.55 16.64
N TRP A 137 5.76 4.57 15.37
CA TRP A 137 5.89 5.80 14.58
C TRP A 137 4.74 5.97 13.59
N ASP A 138 4.34 7.22 13.35
CA ASP A 138 3.46 7.52 12.24
C ASP A 138 4.31 7.83 11.01
N PHE A 139 3.75 7.60 9.83
CA PHE A 139 4.40 7.87 8.56
C PHE A 139 3.57 8.87 7.79
N ILE A 140 4.24 9.84 7.16
CA ILE A 140 3.62 10.71 6.17
C ILE A 140 4.20 10.33 4.82
N MET A 141 3.35 9.84 3.93
CA MET A 141 3.68 9.63 2.53
C MET A 141 3.20 10.83 1.72
N THR A 142 4.09 11.41 0.93
CA THR A 142 3.81 12.52 0.02
C THR A 142 3.99 12.07 -1.43
N LYS A 143 3.17 12.59 -2.34
CA LYS A 143 3.32 12.39 -3.78
C LYS A 143 3.60 13.73 -4.45
N ALA A 144 4.84 14.01 -4.82
CA ALA A 144 5.27 15.27 -5.43
C ALA A 144 5.12 15.24 -6.96
N ALA A 145 3.87 15.10 -7.41
CA ALA A 145 3.54 14.92 -8.83
C ALA A 145 3.93 16.12 -9.72
N THR A 146 4.05 17.32 -9.14
CA THR A 146 4.55 18.52 -9.84
C THR A 146 6.01 18.44 -10.26
N VAL A 147 6.84 17.69 -9.52
CA VAL A 147 8.26 17.49 -9.85
C VAL A 147 8.43 16.27 -10.75
N SER A 148 7.76 15.17 -10.41
CA SER A 148 7.66 13.97 -11.26
C SER A 148 6.46 13.15 -10.83
N PRO A 149 5.71 12.54 -11.78
CA PRO A 149 4.56 11.69 -11.46
C PRO A 149 4.90 10.51 -10.54
N ASP A 150 6.18 10.10 -10.54
CA ASP A 150 6.71 8.96 -9.78
C ASP A 150 7.55 9.38 -8.57
N MET A 151 7.60 10.68 -8.23
CA MET A 151 8.29 11.15 -7.03
C MET A 151 7.38 10.99 -5.82
N TYR A 152 7.74 10.04 -4.98
CA TYR A 152 7.15 9.81 -3.67
C TYR A 152 8.17 10.18 -2.60
N GLY A 153 7.68 10.50 -1.41
CA GLY A 153 8.54 10.66 -0.24
C GLY A 153 7.84 10.07 0.98
N LEU A 154 8.61 9.41 1.83
CA LEU A 154 8.18 8.81 3.08
C LEU A 154 8.98 9.41 4.23
N ARG A 155 8.29 9.87 5.27
CA ARG A 155 8.94 10.38 6.48
C ARG A 155 8.29 9.82 7.75
N PRO A 156 9.08 9.33 8.72
CA PRO A 156 8.58 9.02 10.03
C PRO A 156 8.29 10.32 10.79
N VAL A 157 7.23 10.32 11.59
CA VAL A 157 6.85 11.41 12.47
C VAL A 157 6.36 10.83 13.81
N PRO A 158 6.51 11.57 14.92
CA PRO A 158 6.04 11.11 16.21
C PRO A 158 4.54 10.76 16.18
N ARG A 159 4.19 9.66 16.84
CA ARG A 159 2.80 9.20 17.01
C ARG A 159 1.90 10.34 17.48
N LYS A 160 0.74 10.47 16.86
CA LYS A 160 -0.22 11.48 17.28
C LYS A 160 -0.66 11.20 18.73
N LYS A 161 -0.54 12.20 19.60
CA LYS A 161 -1.05 12.09 20.97
C LYS A 161 -2.53 11.71 20.94
N ASP A 162 -2.92 10.78 21.80
CA ASP A 162 -4.28 10.25 21.95
C ASP A 162 -4.82 9.43 20.77
N SER A 163 -4.00 9.02 19.80
CA SER A 163 -4.47 8.16 18.70
C SER A 163 -4.42 6.67 18.99
N GLN A 164 -3.62 6.22 19.95
CA GLN A 164 -3.36 4.80 20.18
C GLN A 164 -4.66 4.03 20.48
N ALA A 165 -5.51 4.54 21.36
CA ALA A 165 -6.79 3.92 21.68
C ALA A 165 -7.71 3.76 20.45
N ALA A 166 -7.68 4.71 19.50
CA ALA A 166 -8.47 4.61 18.27
C ALA A 166 -7.88 3.60 17.29
N ILE A 167 -6.55 3.51 17.22
CA ILE A 167 -5.83 2.53 16.41
C ILE A 167 -6.11 1.12 16.93
N ASP A 168 -5.95 0.91 18.24
CA ASP A 168 -6.17 -0.39 18.87
C ASP A 168 -7.63 -0.84 18.73
N ALA A 169 -8.59 0.07 18.91
CA ALA A 169 -10.00 -0.22 18.71
C ALA A 169 -10.30 -0.66 17.27
N ALA A 170 -9.77 0.08 16.29
CA ALA A 170 -9.93 -0.29 14.88
C ALA A 170 -9.27 -1.64 14.58
N TRP A 171 -8.08 -1.88 15.13
CA TRP A 171 -7.32 -3.13 14.91
C TRP A 171 -8.04 -4.34 15.48
N ASN A 172 -8.52 -4.23 16.71
CA ASN A 172 -9.31 -5.27 17.34
C ASN A 172 -10.60 -5.54 16.56
N GLU A 173 -11.27 -4.51 16.06
CA GLU A 173 -12.47 -4.68 15.20
C GLU A 173 -12.13 -5.41 13.90
N ALA A 174 -11.05 -5.03 13.21
CA ALA A 174 -10.63 -5.69 11.98
C ALA A 174 -10.27 -7.17 12.21
N VAL A 175 -9.49 -7.47 13.25
CA VAL A 175 -9.12 -8.85 13.61
C VAL A 175 -10.36 -9.66 13.99
N THR A 176 -11.28 -9.10 14.78
CA THR A 176 -12.54 -9.77 15.16
C THR A 176 -13.41 -10.07 13.94
N ASN A 177 -13.40 -9.18 12.94
CA ASN A 177 -14.09 -9.39 11.67
C ASN A 177 -13.36 -10.36 10.71
N GLY A 178 -12.27 -11.00 11.17
CA GLY A 178 -11.55 -12.02 10.42
C GLY A 178 -10.56 -11.45 9.40
N PHE A 179 -9.93 -10.31 9.72
CA PHE A 179 -8.85 -9.74 8.90
C PHE A 179 -7.68 -10.71 8.75
N ASP A 180 -7.29 -10.95 7.49
CA ASP A 180 -6.15 -11.81 7.16
C ASP A 180 -5.45 -11.31 5.90
N ILE A 181 -4.22 -10.81 6.06
CA ILE A 181 -3.43 -10.26 4.95
C ILE A 181 -2.94 -11.34 3.98
N THR A 182 -2.78 -12.58 4.43
CA THR A 182 -2.26 -13.68 3.60
C THR A 182 -3.21 -14.05 2.46
N ARG A 183 -4.50 -13.75 2.62
CA ARG A 183 -5.51 -13.89 1.56
C ARG A 183 -5.17 -13.11 0.30
N LEU A 184 -4.30 -12.09 0.37
CA LEU A 184 -3.80 -11.41 -0.82
C LEU A 184 -3.06 -12.34 -1.77
N LEU A 185 -2.35 -13.34 -1.26
CA LEU A 185 -1.59 -14.29 -2.07
C LEU A 185 -2.50 -15.22 -2.86
N THR A 186 -3.64 -15.61 -2.27
CA THR A 186 -4.62 -16.48 -2.92
C THR A 186 -5.65 -15.72 -3.77
N GLY A 187 -5.48 -14.40 -3.93
CA GLY A 187 -6.41 -13.54 -4.67
C GLY A 187 -7.68 -13.15 -3.90
N GLY A 188 -7.80 -13.55 -2.63
CA GLY A 188 -8.91 -13.20 -1.76
C GLY A 188 -8.85 -11.78 -1.17
N HIS A 189 -9.94 -11.36 -0.53
CA HIS A 189 -10.02 -10.05 0.13
C HIS A 189 -9.59 -10.12 1.62
N PRO A 190 -8.69 -9.24 2.09
CA PRO A 190 -8.21 -9.29 3.48
C PRO A 190 -9.28 -9.03 4.54
N PHE A 191 -10.32 -8.27 4.22
CA PHE A 191 -11.37 -7.84 5.16
C PHE A 191 -12.65 -8.67 5.07
N LYS A 192 -12.72 -9.64 4.16
CA LYS A 192 -13.90 -10.49 3.97
C LYS A 192 -13.43 -11.94 3.94
N ALA A 193 -14.04 -12.78 4.77
CA ALA A 193 -13.93 -14.22 4.54
C ALA A 193 -14.74 -14.53 3.26
N ASP A 194 -14.14 -15.30 2.35
CA ASP A 194 -14.87 -15.91 1.23
C ASP A 194 -15.91 -16.91 1.73
#